data_AF-F0F273-F1
#
_entry.id   AF-F0F273-F1
#
_cell.length_a   1.000
_cell.length_b   1.000
_cell.length_c   1.000
_cell.angle_alpha   90.00
_cell.angle_beta   90.00
_cell.angle_gamma   90.00
#
_symmetry.space_group_name_H-M   'P 1'
#
loop_
_entity.id
_entity.type
_entity.pdbx_description
1 polymer ?
#
loop_
_entity_poly.entity_id
_entity_poly.type
_entity_poly.pdbx_seq_one_letter_code
_entity_poly.pdbx_strand_id
1 'polypeptide(L)' 'MMNQVKLIRAKELAELLSVSDTIIWNWVNPNNRRYRPNFPKPIKISPNVTAWRENEIIAYLDQLAANRSTK' A
#
# COMPACT_ATOMS: atom_id res chain seq x y z
N MET A 1 -3.25 15.37 20.29
CA MET A 1 -2.29 14.46 19.63
C MET A 1 -2.28 14.80 18.15
N MET A 2 -1.12 15.11 17.57
CA MET A 2 -1.00 15.52 16.17
C MET A 2 -1.24 14.30 15.26
N ASN A 3 -2.33 14.32 14.49
CA ASN A 3 -2.55 13.38 13.39
C ASN A 3 -1.66 13.81 12.21
N GLN A 4 -0.37 13.48 12.29
CA GLN A 4 0.58 13.78 11.21
C GLN A 4 0.26 12.89 10.02
N VAL A 5 -0.05 13.50 8.88
CA VAL A 5 -0.27 12.76 7.63
C VAL A 5 1.09 12.36 7.08
N LYS A 6 1.50 11.12 7.34
CA LYS A 6 2.71 10.54 6.75
C LYS A 6 2.37 9.80 5.46
N LEU A 7 3.10 10.16 4.41
CA LEU A 7 3.01 9.54 3.10
C LEU A 7 4.28 8.72 2.85
N ILE A 8 4.12 7.54 2.25
CA ILE A 8 5.22 6.66 1.86
C ILE A 8 5.22 6.45 0.36
N ARG A 9 6.40 6.44 -0.25
CA ARG A 9 6.57 6.27 -1.71
C ARG A 9 6.60 4.79 -2.08
N ALA A 10 6.44 4.47 -3.36
CA ALA A 10 6.42 3.07 -3.83
C ALA A 10 7.65 2.27 -3.41
N LYS A 11 8.84 2.90 -3.42
CA LYS A 11 10.09 2.26 -3.01
C LYS A 11 10.11 1.92 -1.52
N GLU A 12 9.78 2.88 -0.66
CA GLU A 12 9.71 2.67 0.79
C GLU A 12 8.64 1.64 1.16
N LEU A 13 7.50 1.69 0.48
CA LEU A 13 6.43 0.71 0.64
C LEU A 13 6.86 -0.70 0.21
N ALA A 14 7.61 -0.80 -0.88
CA ALA A 14 8.16 -2.06 -1.35
C ALA A 14 9.17 -2.65 -0.34
N GLU A 15 10.04 -1.82 0.22
CA GLU A 15 10.97 -2.20 1.31
C GLU A 15 10.21 -2.66 2.56
N LEU A 16 9.21 -1.90 3.01
CA LEU A 16 8.35 -2.25 4.15
C LEU A 16 7.69 -3.63 3.99
N LEU A 17 7.23 -3.94 2.79
CA LEU A 17 6.54 -5.19 2.46
C LEU A 17 7.49 -6.31 2.01
N SER A 18 8.80 -6.04 1.93
CA SER A 18 9.83 -6.96 1.40
C SER A 18 9.49 -7.51 0.00
N VAL A 19 9.05 -6.63 -0.90
CA VAL A 19 8.74 -6.93 -2.30
C VAL A 19 9.44 -5.94 -3.24
N SER A 20 9.38 -6.16 -4.55
CA SER A 20 9.82 -5.14 -5.52
C SER A 20 8.76 -4.06 -5.74
N ASP A 21 9.21 -2.87 -6.12
CA ASP A 21 8.38 -1.73 -6.53
C ASP A 21 7.36 -2.09 -7.62
N THR A 22 7.77 -2.93 -8.56
CA THR A 22 6.93 -3.43 -9.65
C THR A 22 5.74 -4.23 -9.11
N ILE A 23 5.91 -4.97 -8.02
CA ILE A 23 4.82 -5.72 -7.39
C ILE A 23 3.79 -4.78 -6.78
N ILE A 24 4.22 -3.67 -6.15
CA ILE A 24 3.31 -2.66 -5.61
C ILE A 24 2.41 -2.09 -6.71
N TRP A 25 3.00 -1.74 -7.87
CA TRP A 25 2.23 -1.25 -9.02
C TRP A 25 1.28 -2.29 -9.61
N ASN A 26 1.69 -3.56 -9.63
CA ASN A 26 0.84 -4.65 -10.08
C ASN A 26 -0.37 -4.87 -9.16
N TRP A 27 -0.23 -4.64 -7.85
CA TRP A 27 -1.34 -4.79 -6.90
C TRP A 27 -2.42 -3.72 -7.04
N VAL A 28 -2.06 -2.51 -7.48
CA VAL A 28 -3.01 -1.40 -7.66
C VAL A 28 -3.64 -1.35 -9.05
N ASN A 29 -3.07 -2.05 -10.03
CA ASN A 29 -3.55 -2.05 -11.42
C ASN A 29 -4.67 -3.09 -11.63
N PRO A 30 -5.93 -2.69 -11.90
CA PRO A 30 -7.06 -3.61 -12.10
C PRO A 30 -6.88 -4.58 -13.27
N ASN A 31 -6.08 -4.22 -14.27
CA ASN A 31 -5.83 -5.05 -15.45
C ASN A 31 -4.74 -6.11 -15.20
N ASN A 32 -4.06 -6.08 -14.05
CA ASN A 32 -3.04 -7.06 -13.73
C ASN A 32 -3.65 -8.25 -12.99
N ARG A 33 -3.19 -9.47 -13.29
CA ARG A 33 -3.60 -10.70 -12.57
C ARG A 33 -3.37 -10.62 -11.05
N ARG A 34 -2.39 -9.84 -10.60
CA ARG A 34 -2.05 -9.65 -9.19
C ARG A 34 -2.81 -8.49 -8.54
N TYR A 35 -3.82 -7.94 -9.21
CA TYR A 35 -4.65 -6.88 -8.66
C TYR A 35 -5.24 -7.28 -7.31
N ARG A 36 -5.13 -6.39 -6.33
CA ARG A 36 -5.68 -6.57 -4.99
C ARG A 36 -6.72 -5.47 -4.75
N PRO A 37 -8.02 -5.77 -4.83
CA PRO A 37 -9.07 -4.76 -4.66
C PRO A 37 -9.05 -4.12 -3.26
N ASN A 38 -8.57 -4.85 -2.26
CA ASN A 38 -8.49 -4.38 -0.87
C ASN A 38 -7.16 -3.67 -0.56
N PHE A 39 -6.22 -3.60 -1.50
CA PHE A 39 -4.95 -2.93 -1.26
C PHE A 39 -5.13 -1.40 -1.28
N PRO A 40 -4.45 -0.64 -0.39
CA PRO A 40 -4.60 0.81 -0.35
C PRO A 40 -4.30 1.50 -1.68
N LYS A 41 -5.13 2.48 -2.02
CA LYS A 41 -5.05 3.17 -3.30
C LYS A 41 -3.95 4.23 -3.28
N PRO A 42 -3.17 4.36 -4.37
CA PRO A 42 -2.18 5.41 -4.48
C PRO A 42 -2.85 6.80 -4.57
N ILE A 43 -2.18 7.79 -4.00
CA ILE A 43 -2.52 9.22 -4.09
C ILE A 43 -1.52 9.88 -5.02
N LYS A 44 -2.04 10.47 -6.11
CA LYS A 44 -1.25 11.28 -7.04
C LYS A 44 -1.11 12.69 -6.48
N ILE A 45 0.09 13.04 -6.02
CA ILE A 45 0.43 14.35 -5.44
C ILE A 45 0.81 15.32 -6.57
N SER A 46 1.56 14.84 -7.56
CA SER A 46 1.97 15.60 -8.73
C SER A 46 2.10 14.66 -9.94
N PRO A 47 2.41 15.17 -11.16
CA PRO A 47 2.56 14.32 -12.34
C PRO A 47 3.52 13.13 -12.15
N ASN A 48 4.62 13.34 -11.42
CA ASN A 48 5.68 12.35 -11.21
C ASN A 48 5.74 11.81 -9.78
N VAL A 49 4.83 12.24 -8.91
CA VAL A 49 4.83 11.88 -7.49
C VAL A 49 3.53 11.21 -7.14
N THR A 50 3.64 9.93 -6.82
CA THR A 50 2.57 9.10 -6.26
C THR A 50 3.04 8.51 -4.95
N ALA A 51 2.17 8.50 -3.95
CA ALA A 51 2.46 7.99 -2.62
C ALA A 51 1.21 7.34 -1.99
N TRP A 52 1.38 6.64 -0.89
CA TRP A 52 0.31 6.06 -0.09
C TRP A 52 0.28 6.69 1.29
N ARG A 53 -0.88 6.72 1.93
CA ARG A 53 -0.92 7.07 3.35
C ARG A 53 -0.41 5.89 4.17
N GLU A 54 0.54 6.16 5.06
CA GLU A 54 1.14 5.12 5.90
C GLU A 54 0.09 4.41 6.77
N ASN A 55 -0.87 5.16 7.31
CA ASN A 55 -1.93 4.60 8.15
C ASN A 55 -2.84 3.61 7.42
N GLU A 56 -3.14 3.83 6.14
CA GLU A 56 -3.94 2.88 5.34
C GLU A 56 -3.17 1.59 5.09
N ILE A 57 -1.85 1.68 4.90
CA ILE A 57 -0.98 0.52 4.69
C ILE A 57 -0.87 -0.30 5.97
N ILE A 58 -0.69 0.36 7.12
CA ILE A 58 -0.69 -0.30 8.44
C ILE A 58 -2.04 -0.99 8.67
N ALA A 59 -3.16 -0.30 8.47
CA ALA A 59 -4.49 -0.88 8.63
C ALA A 59 -4.72 -2.10 7.72
N TYR A 60 -4.20 -2.07 6.48
CA TYR A 60 -4.25 -3.21 5.57
C TYR A 60 -3.43 -4.40 6.10
N LEU A 61 -2.24 -4.16 6.65
CA LEU A 61 -1.42 -5.21 7.26
C LEU A 61 -2.11 -5.82 8.49
N ASP A 62 -2.73 -5.00 9.32
CA ASP A 62 -3.50 -5.47 10.49
C ASP A 62 -4.69 -6.34 10.07
N GLN A 63 -5.40 -5.96 9.00
CA GLN A 63 -6.46 -6.79 8.42
C GLN A 63 -5.92 -8.14 7.91
N LEU A 64 -4.76 -8.16 7.24
CA LEU A 64 -4.13 -9.42 6.81
C LEU A 64 -3.74 -10.30 8.01
N ALA A 65 -3.23 -9.70 9.09
CA ALA A 65 -2.88 -10.40 10.31
C ALA A 65 -4.11 -10.96 11.03
N ALA A 66 -5.20 -10.19 11.12
CA ALA A 66 -6.46 -10.65 11.69
C ALA A 66 -7.11 -11.79 10.87
N ASN A 67 -7.00 -11.74 9.54
CA ASN A 67 -7.48 -12.81 8.68
C ASN A 67 -6.66 -14.11 8.85
N ARG A 68 -5.41 -14.03 9.33
CA ARG A 68 -4.59 -15.22 9.63
C ARG A 68 -5.10 -15.98 10.85
N SER A 69 -5.58 -15.28 11.89
CA SER A 69 -6.00 -15.91 13.16
C SER A 69 -7.37 -16.58 13.11
N THR A 70 -8.13 -16.40 12.03
CA THR A 70 -9.46 -17.00 11.85
C THR A 70 -9.40 -18.34 11.07
N LYS A 71 -8.20 -18.86 10.79
CA LYS A 71 -8.01 -20.09 10.02
C LYS A 71 -7.53 -21.26 10.85
#